data_AF-A0A832CHU7-F1
#
_entry.id   AF-A0A832CHU7-F1
#
_cell.length_a   1.000
_cell.length_b   1.000
_cell.length_c   1.000
_cell.angle_alpha   90.00
_cell.angle_beta   90.00
_cell.angle_gamma   90.00
#
_symmetry.space_group_name_H-M   'P 1'
#
loop_
_entity.id
_entity.type
_entity.pdbx_description
1 polymer ?
#
loop_
_entity_poly.entity_id
_entity_poly.type
_entity_poly.pdbx_seq_one_letter_code
_entity_poly.pdbx_strand_id
1 'polypeptide(L)' 'MPAVVGVGYSGFNANTPDLSWKEIMFEAAVRAYEDAGIDPRKDVDSFVTCAEDFYEGFAIFDEFVPDQLG' A
#
# COMPACT_ATOMS: atom_id res chain seq x y z
N MET A 1 1.17 -23.32 3.30
CA MET A 1 2.17 -22.59 2.49
C MET A 1 1.55 -21.27 2.11
N PRO A 2 2.27 -20.14 2.19
CA PRO A 2 1.75 -18.85 1.73
C PRO A 2 1.58 -18.88 0.20
N ALA A 3 0.60 -18.12 -0.29
CA ALA A 3 0.33 -17.93 -1.71
C ALA A 3 0.00 -16.45 -1.96
N VAL A 4 0.35 -15.96 -3.14
CA VAL A 4 -0.08 -14.63 -3.61
C VAL A 4 -1.42 -14.81 -4.32
N VAL A 5 -2.46 -14.13 -3.81
CA VAL A 5 -3.84 -14.26 -4.31
C VAL A 5 -4.33 -13.05 -5.09
N GLY A 6 -3.62 -11.92 -5.05
CA GLY A 6 -3.89 -10.75 -5.86
C GLY A 6 -2.71 -9.76 -5.85
N VAL A 7 -2.63 -8.91 -6.87
CA VAL A 7 -1.58 -7.90 -7.04
C VAL A 7 -2.18 -6.58 -7.52
N GLY A 8 -1.68 -5.46 -6.99
CA GLY A 8 -2.10 -4.12 -7.40
C GLY A 8 -0.91 -3.18 -7.52
N TYR A 9 -1.05 -2.18 -8.39
CA TYR A 9 -0.04 -1.15 -8.66
C TYR A 9 -0.73 0.16 -9.06
N SER A 10 -0.06 1.29 -8.86
CA SER A 10 -0.50 2.62 -9.29
C SER A 10 0.48 3.19 -10.31
N GLY A 11 0.02 3.33 -11.56
CA GLY A 11 0.75 3.99 -12.66
C GLY A 11 2.15 3.44 -12.95
N PHE A 12 2.87 4.13 -13.83
CA PHE A 12 4.32 3.96 -14.09
C PHE A 12 4.91 5.29 -14.58
N ASN A 13 4.72 6.34 -13.78
CA ASN A 13 5.17 7.68 -14.13
C ASN A 13 6.56 7.96 -13.54
N ALA A 14 7.37 8.75 -14.25
CA ALA A 14 8.68 9.14 -13.76
C ALA A 14 8.61 10.05 -12.52
N ASN A 15 7.52 10.82 -12.38
CA ASN A 15 7.20 11.64 -11.21
C ASN A 15 5.67 11.79 -11.11
N THR A 16 5.17 12.01 -9.90
CA THR A 16 3.73 12.21 -9.58
C THR A 16 3.57 13.46 -8.69
N PRO A 17 3.79 14.67 -9.23
CA PRO A 17 3.76 15.90 -8.42
C PRO A 17 2.37 16.28 -7.90
N ASP A 18 1.32 15.72 -8.52
CA ASP A 18 -0.09 15.94 -8.25
C ASP A 18 -0.69 14.94 -7.26
N LEU A 19 0.06 13.90 -6.87
CA LEU A 19 -0.39 12.85 -5.97
C LEU A 19 0.54 12.69 -4.78
N SER A 20 -0.06 12.50 -3.61
CA SER A 20 0.64 12.04 -2.43
C SER A 20 0.97 10.56 -2.56
N TRP A 21 2.11 10.14 -1.99
CA TRP A 21 2.46 8.73 -1.87
C TRP A 21 1.36 7.90 -1.17
N LYS A 22 0.59 8.53 -0.27
CA LYS A 22 -0.55 7.88 0.41
C LYS A 22 -1.67 7.53 -0.56
N GLU A 23 -1.94 8.40 -1.54
CA GLU A 23 -2.97 8.19 -2.55
C GLU A 23 -2.54 7.08 -3.52
N ILE A 24 -1.26 7.07 -3.90
CA ILE A 24 -0.64 6.03 -4.73
C ILE A 24 -0.70 4.67 -4.04
N MET A 25 -0.34 4.61 -2.76
CA MET A 25 -0.42 3.39 -1.95
C MET A 25 -1.87 2.91 -1.80
N PHE A 26 -2.81 3.81 -1.51
CA PHE A 26 -4.23 3.47 -1.39
C PHE A 26 -4.77 2.88 -2.70
N GLU A 27 -4.46 3.50 -3.83
CA GLU A 27 -4.86 2.99 -5.15
C GLU A 27 -4.29 1.59 -5.42
N ALA A 28 -2.99 1.39 -5.17
CA ALA A 28 -2.35 0.10 -5.38
C ALA A 28 -2.95 -0.99 -4.48
N ALA A 29 -3.21 -0.67 -3.20
CA ALA A 29 -3.80 -1.60 -2.25
C ALA A 29 -5.24 -1.98 -2.64
N VAL A 30 -6.08 -1.00 -2.99
CA VAL A 30 -7.47 -1.27 -3.42
C VAL A 30 -7.50 -2.20 -4.63
N ARG A 31 -6.65 -1.96 -5.64
CA ARG A 31 -6.55 -2.83 -6.81
C ARG A 31 -6.12 -4.26 -6.45
N ALA A 32 -5.22 -4.42 -5.48
CA ALA A 32 -4.80 -5.75 -5.01
C ALA A 32 -5.93 -6.50 -4.31
N TYR A 33 -6.76 -5.81 -3.51
CA TYR A 33 -7.93 -6.42 -2.86
C TYR A 33 -9.01 -6.80 -3.87
N GLU A 34 -9.22 -5.96 -4.89
CA GLU A 34 -10.15 -6.23 -5.98
C GLU A 34 -9.71 -7.45 -6.81
N ASP A 35 -8.42 -7.55 -7.15
CA ASP A 35 -7.84 -8.69 -7.86
C ASP A 35 -7.95 -9.99 -7.05
N ALA A 36 -7.74 -9.92 -5.74
CA ALA A 36 -7.92 -11.04 -4.82
C ALA A 36 -9.40 -11.38 -4.54
N GLY A 37 -10.33 -10.46 -4.80
CA GLY A 37 -11.76 -10.63 -4.52
C GLY A 37 -12.11 -10.68 -3.03
N ILE A 38 -11.39 -9.94 -2.18
CA ILE A 38 -11.55 -9.96 -0.71
C ILE A 38 -12.09 -8.64 -0.14
N ASP A 39 -12.67 -8.68 1.05
CA ASP A 39 -13.00 -7.49 1.86
C ASP A 39 -11.86 -7.23 2.85
N PRO A 40 -11.02 -6.19 2.64
CA PRO A 40 -9.85 -5.94 3.49
C PRO A 40 -10.18 -5.63 4.95
N ARG A 41 -11.44 -5.27 5.27
CA ARG A 41 -11.87 -5.04 6.67
C ARG A 41 -12.28 -6.31 7.40
N LYS A 42 -12.48 -7.42 6.69
CA LYS A 42 -12.91 -8.70 7.25
C LYS A 42 -11.89 -9.81 7.08
N ASP A 43 -11.16 -9.77 5.96
CA ASP A 43 -10.35 -10.88 5.49
C ASP A 43 -8.84 -10.64 5.64
N VAL A 44 -8.41 -9.44 6.05
CA VAL A 44 -7.00 -9.10 6.27
C VAL A 44 -6.73 -8.90 7.76
N ASP A 45 -5.85 -9.75 8.30
CA ASP A 45 -5.46 -9.71 9.72
C ASP A 45 -4.28 -8.76 10.00
N SER A 46 -3.41 -8.53 9.01
CA SER A 46 -2.18 -7.76 9.20
C SER A 46 -1.66 -7.21 7.88
N PHE A 47 -0.95 -6.10 7.97
CA PHE A 47 -0.23 -5.49 6.85
C PHE A 47 1.27 -5.56 7.08
N VAL A 48 2.04 -5.63 5.99
CA VAL A 48 3.50 -5.48 6.00
C VAL A 48 3.83 -4.52 4.88
N THR A 49 4.56 -3.46 5.19
CA THR A 49 4.95 -2.44 4.22
C THR A 49 6.47 -2.38 4.11
N CYS A 50 6.97 -2.04 2.92
CA CYS A 50 8.36 -1.64 2.72
C CYS A 50 8.35 -0.27 2.05
N ALA A 51 8.87 0.76 2.71
CA ALA A 51 9.22 2.01 2.07
C ALA A 51 10.41 2.68 2.76
N GLU A 52 10.78 3.87 2.29
CA GLU A 52 12.08 4.49 2.49
C GLU A 52 11.92 5.96 2.86
N ASP A 53 11.98 6.28 4.17
CA ASP A 53 11.80 7.61 4.77
C ASP A 53 12.25 8.83 3.93
N PHE A 54 13.38 8.72 3.22
CA PHE A 54 13.90 9.77 2.34
C PHE A 54 12.98 10.10 1.16
N TYR A 55 12.38 9.08 0.52
CA TYR A 55 11.47 9.25 -0.62
C TYR A 55 10.09 9.72 -0.18
N GLU A 56 9.60 9.27 0.97
CA GLU A 56 8.30 9.69 1.50
C GLU A 56 8.36 11.01 2.28
N GLY A 57 9.57 11.50 2.61
CA GLY A 57 9.80 12.82 3.20
C GLY A 57 9.54 12.90 4.70
N PHE A 58 9.49 11.77 5.40
CA PHE A 58 9.27 11.67 6.85
C PHE A 58 10.29 10.71 7.47
N ALA A 59 10.94 11.11 8.57
CA ALA A 59 11.99 10.33 9.23
C ALA A 59 11.51 9.08 10.00
N ILE A 60 10.20 8.82 9.97
CA ILE A 60 9.51 7.63 10.49
C ILE A 60 8.23 7.50 9.64
N PHE A 61 8.38 7.23 8.35
CA PHE A 61 7.22 7.22 7.45
C PHE A 61 6.24 6.07 7.79
N ASP A 62 6.76 5.00 8.37
CA ASP A 62 6.02 3.79 8.74
C ASP A 62 4.87 4.08 9.72
N GLU A 63 4.93 5.15 10.51
CA GLU A 63 3.81 5.60 11.36
C GLU A 63 2.55 5.93 10.54
N PHE A 64 2.69 6.13 9.23
CA PHE A 64 1.62 6.50 8.33
C PHE A 64 1.22 5.39 7.36
N VAL A 65 1.70 4.16 7.54
CA VAL A 65 1.31 3.01 6.72
C VAL A 65 0.47 2.00 7.52
N PRO A 66 -0.27 1.11 6.82
CA PRO A 66 -1.26 0.27 7.48
C PRO A 66 -0.70 -0.76 8.47
N ASP A 67 0.61 -0.99 8.51
CA ASP A 67 1.21 -2.02 9.39
C ASP A 67 1.29 -1.60 10.86
N GLN A 68 1.43 -0.31 11.16
CA GLN A 68 1.40 0.25 12.51
C GLN A 68 -0.03 0.35 13.08
N LEU A 69 -1.06 0.29 12.22
CA LEU A 69 -2.45 0.53 12.62
C LEU A 69 -3.14 -0.64 13.32
N GLY A 70 -2.47 -1.80 13.45
CA GLY A 70 -2.87 -2.91 14.34
C GLY A 70 -4.33 -3.32 14.26
#